data_AF-R6A5A0-F1
#
_entry.id   AF-R6A5A0-F1
#
_cell.length_a   1.000
_cell.length_b   1.000
_cell.length_c   1.000
_cell.angle_alpha   90.00
_cell.angle_beta   90.00
_cell.angle_gamma   90.00
#
_symmetry.space_group_name_H-M   'P 1'
#
loop_
_entity.id
_entity.type
_entity.pdbx_description
1 polymer ?
#
loop_
_entity_poly.entity_id
_entity_poly.type
_entity_poly.pdbx_seq_one_letter_code
_entity_poly.pdbx_strand_id
1 'polypeptide(L)'
;MFTSFDENAFWKAIAEKDMLHLKVNTVSAIRNDPTFERGETTKVLDILEEKVPEIFEPEVWLEYEERLDRDKWDKGYFTKLTYWFQENFAKSRIDYIKEVGQAVHKDTAKKYAASMSMNKPTGQNPTQAPEKKRKLPLGGAIAAVAALVLLVMLLATAQTLHKVTQTRTSGTSRPKQLQPQNKRDILRHKSITNSQHQSNELLEMSRTNPHRKGD
;
A
#
# COMPACT_ATOMS: atom_id res chain seq x y z
N MET A 1 -3.90 19.31 -5.59
CA MET A 1 -4.10 18.46 -6.76
C MET A 1 -2.86 17.59 -6.92
N PHE A 2 -3.04 16.29 -7.19
CA PHE A 2 -1.92 15.40 -7.53
C PHE A 2 -1.53 15.55 -9.00
N THR A 3 -0.24 15.47 -9.29
CA THR A 3 0.33 15.61 -10.65
C THR A 3 0.87 14.29 -11.20
N SER A 4 1.18 13.32 -10.33
CA SER A 4 1.72 12.02 -10.73
C SER A 4 0.68 10.99 -11.15
N PHE A 5 -0.59 11.19 -10.83
CA PHE A 5 -1.68 10.25 -11.11
C PHE A 5 -3.04 10.94 -11.11
N ASP A 6 -4.08 10.23 -11.56
CA ASP A 6 -5.47 10.70 -11.53
C ASP A 6 -6.02 10.73 -10.09
N GLU A 7 -6.39 11.92 -9.61
CA GLU A 7 -6.84 12.12 -8.23
C GLU A 7 -8.19 11.43 -7.95
N ASN A 8 -9.09 11.34 -8.93
CA ASN A 8 -10.38 10.67 -8.73
C ASN A 8 -10.21 9.15 -8.60
N ALA A 9 -9.35 8.56 -9.42
CA ALA A 9 -8.98 7.15 -9.33
C ALA A 9 -8.28 6.84 -8.00
N PHE A 10 -7.43 7.73 -7.50
CA PHE A 10 -6.82 7.59 -6.18
C PHE A 10 -7.87 7.57 -5.06
N TRP A 11 -8.81 8.51 -5.04
CA TRP A 11 -9.87 8.53 -4.03
C TRP A 11 -10.81 7.33 -4.14
N LYS A 12 -11.07 6.85 -5.36
CA LYS A 12 -11.81 5.60 -5.58
C LYS A 12 -11.05 4.41 -5.01
N ALA A 13 -9.74 4.31 -5.23
CA ALA A 13 -8.90 3.24 -4.68
C ALA A 13 -8.87 3.24 -3.15
N ILE A 14 -8.90 4.43 -2.50
CA ILE A 14 -9.06 4.54 -1.04
C ILE A 14 -10.40 3.95 -0.60
N ALA A 15 -11.50 4.32 -1.26
CA ALA A 15 -12.84 3.86 -0.90
C ALA A 15 -13.02 2.34 -1.11
N GLU A 16 -12.43 1.80 -2.17
CA GLU A 16 -12.52 0.38 -2.54
C GLU A 16 -11.43 -0.49 -1.89
N LYS A 17 -10.50 0.13 -1.14
CA LYS A 17 -9.33 -0.55 -0.57
C LYS A 17 -8.49 -1.30 -1.62
N ASP A 18 -8.34 -0.69 -2.80
CA ASP A 18 -7.48 -1.20 -3.88
C ASP A 18 -6.01 -0.94 -3.54
N MET A 19 -5.45 -1.81 -2.69
CA MET A 19 -4.08 -1.68 -2.17
C MET A 19 -3.05 -1.62 -3.29
N LEU A 20 -3.22 -2.40 -4.37
CA LEU A 20 -2.27 -2.40 -5.48
C LEU A 20 -2.22 -1.02 -6.14
N HIS A 21 -3.37 -0.43 -6.42
CA HIS A 21 -3.46 0.89 -7.06
C HIS A 21 -2.88 1.98 -6.15
N LEU A 22 -3.13 1.91 -4.84
CA LEU A 22 -2.57 2.85 -3.86
C LEU A 22 -1.03 2.76 -3.80
N LYS A 23 -0.47 1.55 -3.81
CA LYS A 23 0.99 1.35 -3.87
C LYS A 23 1.58 1.91 -5.16
N VAL A 24 0.95 1.64 -6.31
CA VAL A 24 1.36 2.17 -7.62
C VAL A 24 1.33 3.69 -7.64
N ASN A 25 0.26 4.33 -7.14
CA ASN A 25 0.16 5.79 -7.09
C ASN A 25 1.24 6.41 -6.17
N THR A 26 1.56 5.75 -5.06
CA THR A 26 2.64 6.20 -4.17
C THR A 26 4.00 6.12 -4.85
N VAL A 27 4.30 5.02 -5.56
CA VAL A 27 5.53 4.88 -6.34
C VAL A 27 5.59 5.91 -7.47
N SER A 28 4.47 6.19 -8.13
CA SER A 28 4.36 7.26 -9.14
C SER A 28 4.66 8.63 -8.54
N ALA A 29 4.13 8.96 -7.35
CA ALA A 29 4.46 10.20 -6.64
C ALA A 29 5.96 10.28 -6.32
N ILE A 30 6.56 9.21 -5.79
CA ILE A 30 7.99 9.14 -5.49
C ILE A 30 8.83 9.35 -6.75
N ARG A 31 8.50 8.69 -7.86
CA ARG A 31 9.27 8.79 -9.12
C ARG A 31 9.10 10.15 -9.78
N ASN A 32 7.92 10.76 -9.64
CA ASN A 32 7.66 12.10 -10.13
C ASN A 32 8.43 13.14 -9.31
N ASP A 33 8.43 13.03 -7.97
CA ASP A 33 9.12 13.90 -7.01
C ASP A 33 10.23 13.14 -6.25
N PRO A 34 11.34 12.77 -6.92
CA PRO A 34 12.37 11.91 -6.33
C PRO A 34 13.13 12.56 -5.17
N THR A 35 13.05 13.88 -5.03
CA THR A 35 13.69 14.63 -3.94
C THR A 35 12.74 14.92 -2.77
N PHE A 36 11.45 14.59 -2.92
CA PHE A 36 10.37 14.85 -1.97
C PHE A 36 10.19 16.34 -1.66
N GLU A 37 10.65 17.22 -2.54
CA GLU A 37 10.68 18.67 -2.30
C GLU A 37 9.32 19.31 -2.59
N ARG A 38 8.50 18.68 -3.44
CA ARG A 38 7.17 19.20 -3.78
C ARG A 38 6.11 18.79 -2.76
N GLY A 39 6.44 17.83 -1.89
CA GLY A 39 5.56 17.36 -0.82
C GLY A 39 4.40 16.48 -1.30
N GLU A 40 4.33 16.16 -2.59
CA GLU A 40 3.27 15.31 -3.15
C GLU A 40 3.34 13.91 -2.52
N THR A 41 4.53 13.32 -2.45
CA THR A 41 4.74 12.03 -1.79
C THR A 41 4.36 12.06 -0.32
N THR A 42 4.79 13.09 0.43
CA THR A 42 4.42 13.27 1.84
C THR A 42 2.90 13.30 1.99
N LYS A 43 2.21 14.08 1.15
CA LYS A 43 0.75 14.15 1.17
C LYS A 43 0.08 12.80 0.91
N VAL A 44 0.59 12.00 -0.03
CA VAL A 44 0.08 10.64 -0.28
C VAL A 44 0.26 9.77 0.97
N LEU A 45 1.45 9.77 1.56
CA LEU A 45 1.76 8.96 2.74
C LEU A 45 0.89 9.33 3.94
N ASP A 46 0.67 10.63 4.18
CA ASP A 46 -0.20 11.13 5.25
C ASP A 46 -1.65 10.66 5.06
N ILE A 47 -2.17 10.72 3.82
CA ILE A 47 -3.52 10.23 3.49
C ILE A 47 -3.61 8.72 3.72
N LEU A 48 -2.60 7.95 3.30
CA LEU A 48 -2.60 6.50 3.49
C LEU A 48 -2.54 6.13 4.98
N GLU A 49 -1.75 6.85 5.78
CA GLU A 49 -1.71 6.65 7.23
C GLU A 49 -3.04 6.93 7.91
N GLU A 50 -3.75 7.97 7.47
CA GLU A 50 -5.04 8.33 8.04
C GLU A 50 -6.17 7.38 7.59
N LYS A 51 -6.22 7.05 6.29
CA LYS A 51 -7.39 6.41 5.68
C LYS A 51 -7.26 4.90 5.51
N VAL A 52 -6.04 4.39 5.33
CA VAL A 52 -5.77 2.98 5.03
C VAL A 52 -4.47 2.53 5.73
N PRO A 53 -4.35 2.67 7.07
CA PRO A 53 -3.11 2.36 7.78
C PRO A 53 -2.65 0.91 7.60
N GLU A 54 -3.58 -0.02 7.33
CA GLU A 54 -3.30 -1.44 7.08
C GLU A 54 -2.52 -1.71 5.77
N ILE A 55 -2.37 -0.72 4.88
CA ILE A 55 -1.57 -0.86 3.65
C ILE A 55 -0.08 -1.02 3.96
N PHE A 56 0.37 -0.51 5.12
CA PHE A 56 1.77 -0.52 5.49
C PHE A 56 2.17 -1.85 6.10
N GLU A 57 3.20 -2.44 5.51
CA GLU A 57 3.71 -3.75 5.91
C GLU A 57 4.92 -3.59 6.84
N PRO A 58 5.20 -4.59 7.70
CA PRO A 58 6.52 -4.71 8.31
C PRO A 58 7.59 -4.79 7.23
N GLU A 59 8.75 -4.17 7.49
CA GLU A 59 9.89 -4.29 6.59
C GLU A 59 10.43 -5.72 6.60
N VAL A 60 10.56 -6.31 5.42
CA VAL A 60 11.20 -7.62 5.21
C VAL A 60 12.29 -7.48 4.18
N TRP A 61 13.38 -8.26 4.30
CA TRP A 61 14.44 -8.23 3.30
C TRP A 61 14.07 -9.09 2.09
N LEU A 62 14.00 -8.52 0.89
CA LEU A 62 13.70 -9.27 -0.34
C LEU A 62 14.94 -10.02 -0.81
N GLU A 63 14.79 -11.26 -1.30
CA GLU A 63 15.94 -12.12 -1.64
C GLU A 63 16.87 -11.54 -2.73
N TYR A 64 16.34 -10.64 -3.57
CA TYR A 64 17.05 -10.01 -4.68
C TYR A 64 17.32 -8.51 -4.45
N GLU A 65 17.10 -8.00 -3.23
CA GLU A 65 17.46 -6.61 -2.93
C GLU A 65 18.90 -6.46 -2.48
N GLU A 66 19.44 -5.28 -2.74
CA GLU A 66 20.82 -4.94 -2.43
C GLU A 66 20.90 -3.55 -1.78
N ARG A 67 21.82 -3.42 -0.81
CA ARG A 67 22.23 -2.13 -0.29
C ARG A 67 23.54 -1.72 -0.95
N LEU A 68 23.50 -0.64 -1.74
CA LEU A 68 24.70 -0.10 -2.34
C LEU A 68 25.35 0.93 -1.43
N ASP A 69 26.68 0.97 -1.47
CA ASP A 69 27.48 2.06 -0.92
C ASP A 69 27.13 3.39 -1.61
N ARG A 70 27.30 4.49 -0.88
CA ARG A 70 26.86 5.82 -1.32
C ARG A 70 27.49 6.29 -2.63
N ASP A 71 28.73 5.90 -2.89
CA ASP A 71 29.47 6.20 -4.12
C ASP A 71 28.95 5.44 -5.35
N LYS A 72 28.17 4.38 -5.14
CA LYS A 72 27.51 3.58 -6.19
C LYS A 72 26.05 3.97 -6.43
N TRP A 73 25.53 4.97 -5.71
CA TRP A 73 24.16 5.42 -5.90
C TRP A 73 24.00 6.11 -7.25
N ASP A 74 23.05 5.62 -8.03
CA ASP A 74 22.63 6.24 -9.29
C ASP A 74 21.09 6.23 -9.42
N LYS A 75 20.58 6.76 -10.53
CA LYS A 75 19.14 6.80 -10.82
C LYS A 75 18.54 5.40 -11.04
N GLY A 76 19.35 4.45 -11.50
CA GLY A 76 18.94 3.05 -11.67
C GLY A 76 18.71 2.39 -10.32
N TYR A 77 19.61 2.61 -9.37
CA TYR A 77 19.49 2.18 -7.99
C TYR A 77 18.27 2.81 -7.30
N PHE A 78 18.06 4.12 -7.44
CA PHE A 78 16.82 4.77 -6.98
C PHE A 78 15.57 4.07 -7.54
N THR A 79 15.57 3.75 -8.84
CA THR A 79 14.44 3.05 -9.48
C THR A 79 14.22 1.66 -8.87
N LYS A 80 15.29 0.88 -8.63
CA LYS A 80 15.21 -0.42 -7.92
C LYS A 80 14.61 -0.26 -6.52
N LEU A 81 15.03 0.75 -5.76
CA LEU A 81 14.47 0.99 -4.42
C LEU A 81 12.96 1.25 -4.46
N THR A 82 12.47 2.04 -5.43
CA THR A 82 11.02 2.27 -5.58
C THR A 82 10.26 1.00 -5.96
N TYR A 83 10.90 0.09 -6.69
CA TYR A 83 10.32 -1.20 -7.05
C TYR A 83 10.22 -2.12 -5.83
N TRP A 84 11.31 -2.27 -5.07
CA TRP A 84 11.31 -3.06 -3.82
C TRP A 84 10.34 -2.49 -2.79
N PHE A 85 10.20 -1.17 -2.72
CA PHE A 85 9.18 -0.52 -1.89
C PHE A 85 7.75 -0.86 -2.32
N GLN A 86 7.49 -1.04 -3.62
CA GLN A 86 6.16 -1.46 -4.07
C GLN A 86 5.85 -2.89 -3.62
N GLU A 87 6.85 -3.77 -3.67
CA GLU A 87 6.73 -5.18 -3.29
C GLU A 87 6.60 -5.38 -1.79
N ASN A 88 7.41 -4.66 -1.00
CA ASN A 88 7.27 -4.58 0.45
C ASN A 88 7.01 -3.12 0.86
N PHE A 89 5.75 -2.79 1.08
CA PHE A 89 5.27 -1.42 1.26
C PHE A 89 5.45 -0.94 2.71
N ALA A 90 6.70 -0.98 3.16
CA ALA A 90 7.09 -0.65 4.53
C ALA A 90 7.48 0.83 4.66
N LYS A 91 6.91 1.52 5.66
CA LYS A 91 7.16 2.96 5.88
C LYS A 91 8.63 3.28 6.15
N SER A 92 9.34 2.39 6.86
CA SER A 92 10.76 2.54 7.20
C SER A 92 11.68 2.64 5.99
N ARG A 93 11.25 2.15 4.82
CA ARG A 93 12.02 2.25 3.56
C ARG A 93 12.05 3.67 2.98
N ILE A 94 11.08 4.52 3.34
CA ILE A 94 10.83 5.82 2.70
C ILE A 94 11.99 6.80 2.92
N ASP A 95 12.51 6.88 4.13
CA ASP A 95 13.59 7.82 4.46
C ASP A 95 14.86 7.54 3.66
N TYR A 96 15.19 6.27 3.47
CA TYR A 96 16.33 5.90 2.63
C TYR A 96 16.08 6.19 1.15
N ILE A 97 14.88 5.90 0.64
CA ILE A 97 14.52 6.23 -0.74
C ILE A 97 14.64 7.73 -0.99
N LYS A 98 14.17 8.54 -0.04
CA LYS A 98 14.31 10.00 -0.07
C LYS A 98 15.78 10.41 -0.06
N GLU A 99 16.62 9.84 0.80
CA GLU A 99 18.05 10.14 0.85
C GLU A 99 18.74 9.86 -0.49
N VAL A 100 18.52 8.68 -1.07
CA VAL A 100 19.10 8.29 -2.37
C VAL A 100 18.56 9.20 -3.48
N GLY A 101 17.25 9.45 -3.51
CA GLY A 101 16.62 10.34 -4.48
C GLY A 101 17.18 11.76 -4.44
N GLN A 102 17.34 12.32 -3.23
CA GLN A 102 18.01 13.61 -3.02
C GLN A 102 19.47 13.59 -3.48
N ALA A 103 20.19 12.47 -3.35
CA ALA A 103 21.57 12.37 -3.80
C ALA A 103 21.69 12.37 -5.33
N VAL A 104 20.85 11.63 -6.04
CA VAL A 104 21.00 11.34 -7.48
C VAL A 104 20.12 12.20 -8.39
N HIS A 105 19.15 12.93 -7.83
CA HIS A 105 18.26 13.86 -8.54
C HIS A 105 18.44 15.34 -8.17
N LYS A 106 19.60 15.74 -7.61
CA LYS A 106 19.89 17.15 -7.25
C LYS A 106 19.63 18.15 -8.38
N ASP A 107 19.89 17.76 -9.62
CA ASP A 107 19.67 18.62 -10.78
C ASP A 107 18.18 18.79 -11.12
N THR A 108 17.34 17.80 -10.80
CA THR A 108 15.89 17.87 -10.99
C THR A 108 15.27 18.89 -10.06
N ALA A 109 15.66 18.88 -8.78
CA ALA A 109 15.27 19.89 -7.79
C ALA A 109 15.63 21.31 -8.24
N LYS A 110 16.88 21.52 -8.68
CA LYS A 110 17.36 22.83 -9.18
C LYS A 110 16.56 23.31 -10.40
N LYS A 111 16.32 22.44 -11.39
CA LYS A 111 15.54 22.78 -12.59
C LYS A 111 14.10 23.16 -12.23
N TYR A 112 13.49 22.45 -11.27
CA TYR A 112 12.14 22.77 -10.81
C TYR A 112 12.10 24.12 -10.08
N ALA A 113 12.99 24.34 -9.11
CA ALA A 113 13.10 25.62 -8.40
C ALA A 113 13.29 26.80 -9.36
N ALA A 114 14.13 26.62 -10.40
CA ALA A 114 14.30 27.61 -11.46
C ALA A 114 13.00 27.87 -12.24
N SER A 115 12.27 26.82 -12.64
CA SER A 115 10.99 26.97 -13.37
C SER A 115 9.90 27.67 -12.53
N MET A 116 9.83 27.38 -11.23
CA MET A 116 8.93 28.07 -10.28
C MET A 116 9.28 29.55 -10.10
N SER A 117 10.58 29.88 -10.10
CA SER A 117 11.04 31.27 -9.98
C SER A 117 10.77 32.12 -11.24
N MET A 118 10.79 31.52 -12.43
CA MET A 118 10.48 32.23 -13.69
C MET A 118 8.98 32.53 -13.85
N ASN A 119 8.11 31.78 -13.19
CA ASN A 119 6.65 32.01 -13.20
C ASN A 119 6.18 33.01 -12.13
N LYS A 120 7.09 33.64 -11.38
CA LYS A 120 6.72 34.73 -10.48
C LYS A 120 6.48 36.00 -11.32
N PRO A 121 5.27 36.58 -11.33
CA PRO A 121 5.03 37.83 -12.03
C PRO A 121 5.93 38.92 -11.41
N THR A 122 6.90 39.43 -12.17
CA THR A 122 7.54 40.72 -11.87
C THR A 122 6.44 41.78 -11.91
N GLY A 123 6.20 42.41 -10.77
CA GLY A 123 4.95 43.09 -10.46
C GLY A 123 4.58 44.30 -11.32
N GLN A 124 3.28 44.60 -11.29
CA GLN A 124 2.74 45.94 -11.52
C GLN A 124 1.71 46.28 -10.43
N ASN A 125 2.07 47.29 -9.62
CA ASN A 125 1.35 48.23 -8.76
C ASN A 125 0.05 47.86 -7.99
N PRO A 126 -0.06 48.29 -6.71
CA PRO A 126 -1.27 48.13 -5.92
C PRO A 126 -2.30 49.23 -6.27
N THR A 127 -3.26 48.91 -7.13
CA THR A 127 -4.51 49.67 -7.17
C THR A 127 -5.41 49.15 -6.05
N GLN A 128 -5.58 49.96 -5.01
CA GLN A 128 -6.54 49.71 -3.94
C GLN A 128 -7.95 49.56 -4.55
N ALA A 129 -8.54 48.37 -4.40
CA ALA A 129 -9.97 48.15 -4.59
C ALA A 129 -10.62 48.03 -3.20
N PRO A 130 -11.75 48.71 -2.93
CA PRO A 130 -12.28 48.80 -1.57
C PRO A 130 -12.86 47.46 -1.12
N GLU A 131 -12.39 46.98 0.03
CA GLU A 131 -12.92 45.80 0.73
C GLU A 131 -14.39 45.99 1.09
N LYS A 132 -15.29 45.33 0.36
CA LYS A 132 -16.67 45.13 0.81
C LYS A 132 -16.70 43.97 1.80
N LYS A 133 -16.52 44.29 3.09
CA LYS A 133 -16.75 43.37 4.21
C LYS A 133 -18.20 42.89 4.19
N ARG A 134 -18.44 41.67 3.71
CA ARG A 134 -19.69 40.94 3.98
C ARG A 134 -19.51 40.15 5.26
N LYS A 135 -20.20 40.59 6.33
CA LYS A 135 -20.39 39.82 7.55
C LYS A 135 -21.30 38.63 7.23
N LEU A 136 -20.78 37.42 7.29
CA LEU A 136 -21.59 36.19 7.32
C LEU A 136 -21.91 35.86 8.79
N PRO A 137 -23.18 35.61 9.15
CA PRO A 137 -23.55 35.24 10.51
C PRO A 137 -23.08 33.81 10.83
N LEU A 138 -22.09 33.73 11.72
CA LEU A 138 -21.54 32.52 12.29
C LEU A 138 -22.52 31.97 13.35
N GLY A 139 -23.53 31.20 12.93
CA GLY A 139 -24.56 30.75 13.88
C GLY A 139 -25.41 29.55 13.45
N GLY A 140 -24.96 28.70 12.52
CA GLY A 140 -25.84 27.67 11.94
C GLY A 140 -25.24 26.28 11.67
N ALA A 141 -24.00 25.99 12.06
CA ALA A 141 -23.33 24.72 11.67
C ALA A 141 -23.14 23.68 12.79
N ILE A 142 -23.51 23.97 14.04
CA ILE A 142 -23.28 23.05 15.17
C ILE A 142 -24.46 22.09 15.40
N ALA A 143 -25.67 22.44 14.96
CA ALA A 143 -26.87 21.61 15.20
C ALA A 143 -26.95 20.34 14.33
N ALA A 144 -26.38 20.35 13.12
CA ALA A 144 -26.47 19.20 12.21
C ALA A 144 -25.56 18.03 12.61
N VAL A 145 -24.41 18.31 13.23
CA VAL A 145 -23.44 17.27 13.63
C VAL A 145 -23.92 16.50 14.85
N ALA A 146 -24.56 17.17 15.82
CA ALA A 146 -25.10 16.51 17.02
C ALA A 146 -26.26 15.56 16.70
N ALA A 147 -27.14 15.92 15.76
CA ALA A 147 -28.23 15.06 15.32
C ALA A 147 -27.73 13.79 14.61
N LEU A 148 -26.65 13.89 13.82
CA LEU A 148 -26.07 12.77 13.10
C LEU A 148 -25.37 11.78 14.05
N VAL A 149 -24.68 12.28 15.08
CA VAL A 149 -24.06 11.45 16.13
C VAL A 149 -25.11 10.70 16.96
N LEU A 150 -26.23 11.36 17.31
CA LEU A 150 -27.33 10.71 18.02
C LEU A 150 -28.00 9.60 17.20
N LEU A 151 -28.17 9.81 15.88
CA LEU A 151 -28.75 8.78 14.99
C LEU A 151 -27.85 7.54 14.89
N VAL A 152 -26.54 7.72 14.77
CA VAL A 152 -25.58 6.59 14.70
C VAL A 152 -25.53 5.82 16.02
N MET A 153 -25.58 6.50 17.18
CA MET A 153 -25.65 5.83 18.49
C MET A 153 -26.95 5.02 18.68
N LEU A 154 -28.09 5.54 18.21
CA LEU A 154 -29.36 4.80 18.27
C LEU A 154 -29.35 3.54 17.38
N LEU A 155 -28.72 3.60 16.21
CA LEU A 155 -28.58 2.43 15.33
C LEU A 155 -27.61 1.38 15.91
N ALA A 156 -26.51 1.79 16.56
CA ALA A 156 -25.55 0.88 17.18
C ALA A 156 -26.12 0.14 18.41
N THR A 157 -26.97 0.80 19.20
CA THR A 157 -27.64 0.18 20.36
C THR A 157 -28.73 -0.82 19.94
N ALA A 158 -29.44 -0.57 18.84
CA ALA A 158 -30.42 -1.52 18.30
C ALA A 158 -29.78 -2.85 17.83
N GLN A 159 -28.56 -2.79 17.26
CA GLN A 159 -27.84 -4.00 16.80
C GLN A 159 -27.26 -4.83 17.95
N THR A 160 -26.90 -4.20 19.08
CA THR A 160 -26.36 -4.90 20.25
C THR A 160 -27.46 -5.64 21.03
N LEU A 161 -28.68 -5.11 21.08
CA LEU A 161 -29.83 -5.81 21.68
C LEU A 161 -30.26 -7.07 20.90
N HIS A 162 -30.07 -7.11 19.57
CA HIS A 162 -30.42 -8.28 18.75
C HIS A 162 -29.43 -9.45 18.90
N LYS A 163 -28.17 -9.19 19.28
CA LYS A 163 -27.16 -10.25 19.53
C LYS A 163 -27.29 -10.89 20.92
N VAL A 164 -27.78 -10.16 21.92
CA VAL A 164 -27.91 -10.67 23.30
C VAL A 164 -29.11 -11.63 23.45
N THR A 165 -30.11 -11.54 22.59
CA THR A 165 -31.32 -12.37 22.71
C THR A 165 -31.15 -13.80 22.17
N GLN A 166 -30.13 -14.09 21.36
CA GLN A 166 -29.91 -15.45 20.80
C GLN A 166 -29.01 -16.37 21.64
N THR A 167 -28.37 -15.89 22.71
CA THR A 167 -27.45 -16.72 23.51
C THR A 167 -28.07 -17.35 24.76
N ARG A 168 -29.40 -17.30 24.93
CA ARG A 168 -30.08 -17.86 26.11
C ARG A 168 -31.22 -18.85 25.79
N THR A 169 -31.05 -19.68 24.76
CA THR A 169 -31.84 -20.92 24.60
C THR A 169 -30.99 -22.01 23.94
N SER A 170 -30.17 -22.69 24.73
CA SER A 170 -29.78 -24.09 24.45
C SER A 170 -29.02 -24.65 25.66
N GLY A 171 -29.77 -24.99 26.70
CA GLY A 171 -29.34 -26.00 27.66
C GLY A 171 -29.88 -27.37 27.23
N THR A 172 -29.06 -28.40 27.49
CA THR A 172 -29.44 -29.82 27.75
C THR A 172 -28.97 -30.88 26.72
N SER A 173 -27.77 -31.42 27.02
CA SER A 173 -27.44 -32.86 27.21
C SER A 173 -27.66 -33.95 26.13
N ARG A 174 -26.51 -34.49 25.63
CA ARG A 174 -26.12 -35.90 25.27
C ARG A 174 -26.89 -36.67 24.16
N PRO A 175 -26.32 -37.77 23.57
CA PRO A 175 -24.91 -38.17 23.39
C PRO A 175 -24.54 -38.48 21.91
N LYS A 176 -23.25 -38.82 21.70
CA LYS A 176 -22.61 -39.26 20.45
C LYS A 176 -23.49 -40.16 19.55
N GLN A 177 -23.70 -39.72 18.31
CA GLN A 177 -23.89 -40.61 17.16
C GLN A 177 -22.76 -40.37 16.15
N LEU A 178 -21.96 -41.42 15.93
CA LEU A 178 -21.10 -41.54 14.76
C LEU A 178 -21.99 -41.64 13.52
N GLN A 179 -21.82 -40.74 12.56
CA GLN A 179 -22.27 -40.94 11.19
C GLN A 179 -21.09 -40.77 10.22
N PRO A 180 -21.13 -41.51 9.09
CA PRO A 180 -19.94 -41.99 8.39
C PRO A 180 -19.25 -40.90 7.58
N GLN A 181 -17.92 -40.87 7.66
CA GLN A 181 -17.09 -40.03 6.81
C GLN A 181 -17.34 -40.32 5.33
N ASN A 182 -17.59 -39.22 4.62
CA ASN A 182 -17.75 -39.12 3.19
C ASN A 182 -16.50 -39.66 2.48
N LYS A 183 -16.63 -40.83 1.82
CA LYS A 183 -15.57 -41.56 1.11
C LYS A 183 -15.04 -40.86 -0.16
N ARG A 184 -15.10 -39.52 -0.26
CA ARG A 184 -14.64 -38.78 -1.45
C ARG A 184 -13.29 -38.09 -1.31
N ASP A 185 -12.72 -38.01 -0.10
CA ASP A 185 -11.43 -37.33 0.11
C ASP A 185 -10.21 -38.26 0.17
N ILE A 186 -10.40 -39.59 0.10
CA ILE A 186 -9.30 -40.57 0.16
C ILE A 186 -8.70 -40.91 -1.22
N LEU A 187 -9.28 -40.38 -2.31
CA LEU A 187 -8.79 -40.62 -3.69
C LEU A 187 -7.98 -39.47 -4.31
N ARG A 188 -7.76 -38.35 -3.62
CA ARG A 188 -6.84 -37.29 -4.10
C ARG A 188 -5.44 -37.30 -3.48
N HIS A 189 -5.21 -38.03 -2.39
CA HIS A 189 -3.87 -38.13 -1.79
C HIS A 189 -3.00 -39.27 -2.33
N LYS A 190 -3.52 -40.17 -3.16
CA LYS A 190 -2.72 -41.25 -3.80
C LYS A 190 -2.16 -40.90 -5.18
N SER A 191 -2.50 -39.75 -5.76
CA SER A 191 -1.99 -39.33 -7.07
C SER A 191 -0.69 -38.53 -7.01
N ILE A 192 -0.32 -37.99 -5.84
CA ILE A 192 0.84 -37.09 -5.70
C ILE A 192 2.12 -37.85 -5.32
N THR A 193 2.01 -39.01 -4.66
CA THR A 193 3.18 -39.80 -4.27
C THR A 193 3.77 -40.66 -5.39
N ASN A 194 3.07 -40.83 -6.52
CA ASN A 194 3.57 -41.65 -7.63
C ASN A 194 4.44 -40.84 -8.63
N SER A 195 4.33 -39.50 -8.65
CA SER A 195 5.11 -38.64 -9.54
C SER A 195 6.51 -38.32 -8.97
N GLN A 196 6.65 -38.30 -7.64
CA GLN A 196 7.96 -38.10 -6.99
C GLN A 196 8.85 -39.35 -7.04
N HIS A 197 8.30 -40.56 -7.17
CA HIS A 197 9.12 -41.77 -7.24
C HIS A 197 9.78 -41.97 -8.61
N GLN A 198 9.08 -41.64 -9.71
CA GLN A 198 9.66 -41.71 -11.07
C GLN A 198 10.74 -40.66 -11.34
N SER A 199 10.68 -39.51 -10.67
CA SER A 199 11.66 -38.43 -10.85
C SER A 199 13.03 -38.76 -10.22
N ASN A 200 13.02 -39.53 -9.12
CA ASN A 200 14.25 -39.93 -8.43
C ASN A 200 14.96 -41.10 -9.11
N GLU A 201 14.24 -42.01 -9.76
CA GLU A 201 14.85 -43.12 -10.54
C GLU A 201 15.61 -42.62 -11.78
N LEU A 202 15.09 -41.60 -12.48
CA LEU A 202 15.77 -40.99 -13.63
C LEU A 202 17.04 -40.21 -13.25
N LEU A 203 17.13 -39.70 -12.02
CA LEU A 203 18.30 -38.97 -11.54
C LEU A 203 19.42 -39.91 -11.03
N GLU A 204 19.10 -41.12 -10.59
CA GLU A 204 20.11 -42.12 -10.20
C GLU A 204 20.70 -42.86 -11.40
N MET A 205 19.92 -43.11 -12.47
CA MET A 205 20.44 -43.74 -13.69
C MET A 205 21.46 -42.89 -14.46
N SER A 206 21.50 -41.57 -14.23
CA SER A 206 22.49 -40.67 -14.86
C SER A 206 23.81 -40.55 -14.07
N ARG A 207 23.89 -41.09 -12.85
CA ARG A 207 25.10 -41.00 -12.00
C ARG A 207 26.00 -42.23 -12.07
N THR A 208 25.61 -43.28 -12.78
CA THR A 208 26.38 -44.53 -12.90
C THR A 208 26.79 -44.83 -14.33
N ASN A 209 27.56 -43.94 -14.95
CA ASN A 209 28.29 -44.31 -16.18
C ASN A 209 29.77 -43.90 -16.11
N PRO A 210 30.65 -44.77 -15.58
CA PRO A 210 32.07 -44.52 -15.53
C PRO A 210 32.80 -45.27 -16.66
N HIS A 211 32.73 -44.81 -17.91
CA HIS A 211 33.72 -45.21 -18.93
C HIS A 211 33.72 -44.29 -20.15
N ARG A 212 34.78 -43.50 -20.31
CA ARG A 212 35.81 -43.71 -21.34
C ARG A 212 36.95 -42.68 -21.19
N LYS A 213 38.11 -43.16 -20.73
CA LYS A 213 39.43 -42.57 -20.97
C LYS A 213 40.09 -43.40 -22.09
N GLY A 214 40.91 -42.74 -22.93
CA GLY A 214 41.75 -43.32 -24.00
C GLY A 214 41.03 -43.30 -25.36
N ASP A 215 41.54 -42.68 -26.42
CA ASP A 215 42.92 -42.29 -26.78
C ASP A 215 42.97 -40.94 -27.51
#